data_AF-A0A7C3S9M1-F1
#
_entry.id   AF-A0A7C3S9M1-F1
#
_cell.length_a   1.000
_cell.length_b   1.000
_cell.length_c   1.000
_cell.angle_alpha   90.00
_cell.angle_beta   90.00
_cell.angle_gamma   90.00
#
_symmetry.space_group_name_H-M   'P 1'
#
loop_
_entity.id
_entity.type
_entity.pdbx_description
1 polymer ?
#
loop_
_entity_poly.entity_id
_entity_poly.type
_entity_poly.pdbx_seq_one_letter_code
_entity_poly.pdbx_strand_id
1 'polypeptide(L)'
;MMAKVKTRQAKRKVADMTVDELVELVRQILRDELKSLCSVDDEGNLVFWCEEAYAKYVELLGKKPSEVKAYWVEGGMKFRYSDDEVTPELAKELDEAKREPLVPEEKVLAELRRIGVSV
;
A
#
# COMPACT_ATOMS: atom_id res chain seq x y z
N MET A 1 1.34 -44.66 -3.12
CA MET A 1 0.71 -43.74 -2.14
C MET A 1 1.82 -42.97 -1.43
N MET A 2 1.96 -41.67 -1.69
CA MET A 2 2.95 -40.83 -1.00
C MET A 2 2.33 -40.17 0.23
N ALA A 3 3.05 -40.24 1.34
CA ALA A 3 2.60 -39.86 2.67
C ALA A 3 2.25 -38.37 2.77
N LYS A 4 1.08 -38.08 3.33
CA LYS A 4 0.70 -36.73 3.78
C LYS A 4 1.64 -36.30 4.90
N VAL A 5 2.56 -35.39 4.63
CA VAL A 5 3.30 -34.66 5.66
C VAL A 5 2.31 -33.71 6.34
N LYS A 6 1.69 -34.17 7.43
CA LYS A 6 1.00 -33.29 8.37
C LYS A 6 2.07 -32.61 9.22
N THR A 7 2.41 -31.38 8.90
CA THR A 7 3.22 -30.51 9.76
C THR A 7 2.40 -30.17 11.00
N ARG A 8 2.40 -31.06 12.02
CA ARG A 8 1.97 -30.71 13.37
C ARG A 8 3.03 -29.78 13.94
N GLN A 9 2.84 -28.48 13.81
CA GLN A 9 3.62 -27.51 14.57
C GLN A 9 3.36 -27.80 16.06
N ALA A 10 4.36 -28.34 16.75
CA ALA A 10 4.24 -28.65 18.18
C ALA A 10 3.94 -27.35 18.94
N LYS A 11 3.01 -27.39 19.90
CA LYS A 11 2.67 -26.25 20.76
C LYS A 11 3.87 -25.93 21.66
N ARG A 12 4.83 -25.16 21.16
CA ARG A 12 5.97 -24.64 21.94
C ARG A 12 5.50 -23.40 22.71
N LYS A 13 5.85 -23.29 23.99
CA LYS A 13 5.52 -22.11 24.79
C LYS A 13 6.48 -20.97 24.43
N VAL A 14 5.95 -19.74 24.41
CA VAL A 14 6.73 -18.52 24.14
C VAL A 14 7.85 -18.33 25.18
N ALA A 15 7.61 -18.72 26.43
CA ALA A 15 8.59 -18.62 27.52
C ALA A 15 9.85 -19.47 27.32
N ASP A 16 9.79 -20.47 26.45
CA ASP A 16 10.90 -21.39 26.17
C ASP A 16 11.67 -20.98 24.89
N MET A 17 11.42 -19.78 24.36
CA MET A 17 12.09 -19.23 23.18
C MET A 17 13.26 -18.35 23.57
N THR A 18 14.36 -18.46 22.84
CA THR A 18 15.43 -17.47 22.90
C THR A 18 15.00 -16.17 22.21
N VAL A 19 15.72 -15.08 22.48
CA VAL A 19 15.45 -13.78 21.82
C VAL A 19 15.61 -13.90 20.31
N ASP A 20 16.60 -14.64 19.82
CA ASP A 20 16.81 -14.84 18.38
C ASP A 20 15.67 -15.62 17.73
N GLU A 21 15.15 -16.64 18.41
CA GLU A 21 13.99 -17.41 17.94
C GLU A 21 12.71 -16.55 17.92
N LEU A 22 12.56 -15.63 18.88
CA LEU A 22 11.46 -14.68 18.89
C LEU A 22 11.57 -13.69 17.73
N VAL A 23 12.78 -13.18 17.45
CA VAL A 23 13.04 -12.29 16.31
C VAL A 23 12.71 -12.99 14.99
N GLU A 24 13.13 -14.23 14.80
CA GLU A 24 12.80 -14.98 13.58
C GLU A 24 11.31 -15.30 13.46
N LEU A 25 10.63 -15.63 14.57
CA LEU A 25 9.19 -15.82 14.57
C LEU A 25 8.45 -14.53 14.17
N VAL A 26 8.82 -13.39 14.75
CA VAL A 26 8.26 -12.08 14.40
C VAL A 26 8.51 -11.75 12.93
N ARG A 27 9.75 -11.93 12.44
CA ARG A 27 10.08 -11.75 11.02
C ARG A 27 9.25 -12.66 10.11
N GLN A 28 8.99 -13.89 10.54
CA GLN A 28 8.20 -14.83 9.75
C GLN A 28 6.71 -14.47 9.73
N ILE A 29 6.14 -14.09 10.88
CA ILE A 29 4.77 -13.55 10.95
C ILE A 29 4.65 -12.32 10.07
N LEU A 30 5.58 -11.36 10.18
CA LEU A 30 5.59 -10.17 9.34
C LEU A 30 5.69 -10.53 7.86
N ARG A 31 6.57 -11.46 7.47
CA ARG A 31 6.69 -11.92 6.07
C ARG A 31 5.40 -12.58 5.57
N ASP A 32 4.75 -13.39 6.39
CA ASP A 32 3.54 -14.11 6.00
C ASP A 32 2.31 -13.18 5.98
N GLU A 33 2.22 -12.21 6.88
CA GLU A 33 1.24 -11.13 6.82
C GLU A 33 1.49 -10.20 5.63
N LEU A 34 2.74 -9.79 5.37
CA LEU A 34 3.12 -8.97 4.22
C LEU A 34 2.82 -9.66 2.89
N LYS A 35 3.03 -10.99 2.77
CA LYS A 35 2.67 -11.75 1.57
C LYS A 35 1.18 -11.66 1.23
N SER A 36 0.32 -11.47 2.23
CA SER A 36 -1.12 -11.27 2.00
C SER A 36 -1.47 -9.83 1.61
N LEU A 37 -0.60 -8.87 1.92
CA LEU A 37 -0.85 -7.44 1.77
C LEU A 37 -0.15 -6.84 0.54
N CYS A 38 0.86 -7.51 -0.01
CA CYS A 38 1.60 -7.03 -1.16
C CYS A 38 2.13 -8.14 -2.08
N SER A 39 2.26 -7.82 -3.36
CA SER A 39 2.94 -8.63 -4.37
C SER A 39 4.24 -7.96 -4.82
N VAL A 40 5.05 -8.63 -5.64
CA VAL A 40 6.23 -8.04 -6.28
C VAL A 40 5.97 -7.97 -7.79
N ASP A 41 6.21 -6.81 -8.40
CA ASP A 41 6.13 -6.66 -9.86
C ASP A 41 7.43 -7.07 -10.56
N ASP A 42 7.41 -7.05 -11.89
CA ASP A 42 8.55 -7.50 -12.73
C ASP A 42 9.81 -6.64 -12.55
N GLU A 43 9.68 -5.43 -12.00
CA GLU A 43 10.79 -4.52 -11.71
C GLU A 43 11.31 -4.68 -10.26
N GLY A 44 10.70 -5.57 -9.48
CA GLY A 44 11.05 -5.82 -8.09
C GLY A 44 10.45 -4.82 -7.09
N ASN A 45 9.42 -4.06 -7.48
CA ASN A 45 8.70 -3.17 -6.56
C ASN A 45 7.67 -3.96 -5.77
N LEU A 46 7.47 -3.60 -4.50
CA LEU A 46 6.35 -4.09 -3.71
C LEU A 46 5.07 -3.36 -4.08
N VAL A 47 4.02 -4.12 -4.39
CA VAL A 47 2.72 -3.63 -4.84
C VAL A 47 1.69 -3.95 -3.77
N PHE A 48 1.13 -2.91 -3.14
CA PHE A 48 0.11 -3.02 -2.11
C PHE A 48 -1.30 -2.85 -2.70
N TRP A 49 -2.27 -3.55 -2.11
CA TRP A 49 -3.67 -3.53 -2.57
C TRP A 49 -4.48 -2.33 -2.06
N CYS A 50 -4.00 -1.66 -1.01
CA CYS A 50 -4.63 -0.47 -0.44
C CYS A 50 -3.57 0.46 0.16
N GLU A 51 -3.95 1.73 0.34
CA GLU A 51 -3.07 2.75 0.90
C GLU A 51 -2.65 2.41 2.34
N GLU A 52 -3.54 1.88 3.18
CA GLU A 52 -3.24 1.63 4.59
C GLU A 52 -2.14 0.58 4.78
N ALA A 53 -2.09 -0.43 3.92
CA ALA A 53 -1.04 -1.44 3.94
C ALA A 53 0.31 -0.86 3.50
N TYR A 54 0.29 -0.01 2.47
CA TYR A 54 1.48 0.72 2.01
C TYR A 54 2.00 1.70 3.08
N ALA A 55 1.12 2.49 3.69
CA ALA A 55 1.47 3.48 4.72
C ALA A 55 2.14 2.82 5.93
N LYS A 56 1.58 1.71 6.43
CA LYS A 56 2.21 0.92 7.51
C LYS A 56 3.59 0.40 7.12
N TYR A 57 3.77 -0.03 5.88
CA TYR A 57 5.06 -0.52 5.40
C TYR A 57 6.12 0.60 5.36
N VAL A 58 5.75 1.79 4.86
CA VAL A 58 6.64 2.96 4.83
C VAL A 58 7.02 3.36 6.26
N GLU A 59 6.06 3.42 7.19
CA GLU A 59 6.29 3.75 8.59
C GLU A 59 7.24 2.75 9.27
N LEU A 60 7.04 1.44 9.04
CA LEU A 60 7.89 0.39 9.60
C LEU A 60 9.34 0.46 9.11
N LEU A 61 9.57 0.86 7.86
CA LEU A 61 10.91 0.99 7.31
C LEU A 61 11.65 2.22 7.86
N GLY A 62 10.92 3.27 8.27
CA GLY A 62 11.51 4.53 8.70
C GLY A 62 12.36 5.21 7.63
N LYS A 63 12.15 4.86 6.35
CA LYS A 63 12.85 5.44 5.20
C LYS A 63 12.02 6.55 4.57
N LYS A 64 12.66 7.42 3.81
CA LYS A 64 11.94 8.41 3.01
C LYS A 64 11.10 7.71 1.93
N PRO A 65 9.86 8.16 1.66
CA PRO A 65 9.03 7.60 0.59
C PRO A 65 9.73 7.36 -0.75
N SER A 66 10.60 8.27 -1.20
CA SER A 66 11.33 8.13 -2.47
C SER A 66 12.34 6.97 -2.48
N GLU A 67 12.83 6.56 -1.31
CA GLU A 67 13.78 5.46 -1.15
C GLU A 67 13.07 4.10 -1.06
N VAL A 68 11.75 4.12 -0.91
CA VAL A 68 10.94 2.91 -0.82
C VAL A 68 10.54 2.46 -2.23
N LYS A 69 11.07 1.32 -2.66
CA LYS A 69 10.64 0.63 -3.89
C LYS A 69 9.29 -0.07 -3.69
N ALA A 70 8.25 0.71 -3.46
CA ALA A 70 6.88 0.22 -3.31
C ALA A 70 5.86 1.25 -3.80
N TYR A 71 4.67 0.77 -4.16
CA TYR A 71 3.49 1.57 -4.47
C TYR A 71 2.22 0.82 -4.08
N TRP A 72 1.08 1.51 -4.00
CA TRP A 72 -0.23 0.86 -3.98
C TRP A 72 -0.99 1.11 -5.27
N VAL A 73 -1.97 0.25 -5.55
CA VAL A 73 -2.84 0.37 -6.72
C VAL A 73 -4.27 0.56 -6.28
N GLU A 74 -4.91 1.61 -6.80
CA GLU A 74 -6.33 1.88 -6.60
C GLU A 74 -6.93 2.37 -7.92
N GLY A 75 -8.08 1.82 -8.32
CA GLY A 75 -8.72 2.19 -9.60
C GLY A 75 -7.86 1.97 -10.85
N GLY A 76 -6.86 1.07 -10.80
CA GLY A 76 -5.91 0.84 -11.89
C GLY A 76 -4.78 1.88 -12.01
N MET A 77 -4.74 2.86 -11.11
CA MET A 77 -3.66 3.84 -11.01
C MET A 77 -2.64 3.42 -9.96
N LYS A 78 -1.37 3.78 -10.18
CA LYS A 78 -0.26 3.52 -9.25
C LYS A 78 -0.01 4.77 -8.41
N PHE A 79 0.11 4.60 -7.11
CA PHE A 79 0.33 5.71 -6.19
C PHE A 79 1.51 5.47 -5.26
N ARG A 80 2.21 6.55 -4.90
CA ARG A 80 3.36 6.57 -3.98
C ARG A 80 3.34 7.87 -3.18
N TYR A 81 3.81 7.81 -1.95
CA TYR A 81 4.12 9.04 -1.21
C TYR A 81 5.34 9.73 -1.83
N SER A 82 5.30 11.06 -1.84
CA SER A 82 6.42 11.91 -2.25
C SER A 82 7.24 12.33 -1.03
N ASP A 83 8.50 12.67 -1.27
CA ASP A 83 9.37 13.34 -0.29
C ASP A 83 9.14 14.85 -0.24
N ASP A 84 8.36 15.39 -1.18
CA ASP A 84 8.13 16.83 -1.28
C ASP A 84 7.39 17.34 -0.04
N GLU A 85 8.01 18.29 0.67
CA GLU A 85 7.33 19.03 1.71
C GLU A 85 6.33 19.98 1.06
N VAL A 86 5.09 19.98 1.58
CA VAL A 86 4.05 20.90 1.12
C VAL A 86 4.49 22.32 1.48
N THR A 87 4.85 23.11 0.48
CA THR A 87 5.15 24.53 0.69
C THR A 87 3.87 25.27 1.11
N PRO A 88 3.98 26.41 1.82
CA PRO A 88 2.82 27.23 2.17
C PRO A 88 1.99 27.63 0.93
N GLU A 89 2.65 27.85 -0.21
CA GLU A 89 2.01 28.17 -1.48
C GLU A 89 1.20 26.97 -2.00
N LEU A 90 1.79 25.77 -2.02
CA LEU A 90 1.10 24.55 -2.44
C LEU A 90 -0.05 24.19 -1.50
N ALA A 91 0.11 24.42 -0.19
CA ALA A 91 -0.98 24.24 0.78
C ALA A 91 -2.17 25.16 0.47
N LYS A 92 -1.89 26.42 0.10
CA LYS A 92 -2.91 27.39 -0.28
C LYS A 92 -3.60 26.99 -1.59
N GLU A 93 -2.84 26.56 -2.61
CA GLU A 93 -3.40 26.07 -3.87
C GLU A 93 -4.31 24.85 -3.66
N LEU A 94 -3.90 23.90 -2.81
CA LEU A 94 -4.71 22.73 -2.47
C LEU A 94 -6.00 23.12 -1.73
N ASP A 95 -5.94 24.10 -0.84
CA ASP A 95 -7.12 24.61 -0.13
C ASP A 95 -8.08 25.37 -1.06
N GLU A 96 -7.54 26.11 -2.03
CA GLU A 96 -8.33 26.76 -3.08
C GLU A 96 -9.00 25.71 -3.98
N ALA A 97 -8.27 24.69 -4.43
CA ALA A 97 -8.81 23.59 -5.23
C ALA A 97 -9.91 22.79 -4.48
N LYS A 98 -9.76 22.58 -3.16
CA LYS A 98 -10.82 21.95 -2.34
C LYS A 98 -12.08 22.80 -2.22
N ARG A 99 -11.96 24.11 -2.37
CA ARG A 99 -13.09 25.06 -2.34
C ARG A 99 -13.69 25.29 -3.72
N GLU A 100 -13.03 24.83 -4.78
CA GLU A 100 -13.64 24.86 -6.10
C GLU A 100 -14.92 24.02 -6.08
N PRO A 101 -16.05 24.58 -6.55
CA PRO A 101 -17.29 23.84 -6.62
C PRO A 101 -17.09 22.66 -7.56
N LEU A 102 -17.17 21.45 -7.01
CA LEU A 102 -17.21 20.21 -7.78
C LEU A 102 -18.31 20.35 -8.84
N VAL A 103 -17.91 20.28 -10.11
CA VAL A 103 -18.87 20.23 -11.21
C VAL A 103 -19.67 18.94 -11.02
N PRO A 104 -21.00 19.02 -10.87
CA PRO A 104 -21.83 17.83 -10.71
C PRO A 104 -21.54 16.84 -11.83
N GLU A 105 -21.41 15.56 -11.48
CA GLU A 105 -21.10 14.49 -12.41
C GLU A 105 -22.04 14.51 -13.63
N GLU A 106 -23.32 14.83 -13.42
CA GLU A 106 -24.30 14.92 -14.52
C GLU A 106 -23.95 16.02 -15.54
N LYS A 107 -23.38 17.14 -15.09
CA LYS A 107 -22.94 18.21 -15.99
C LYS A 107 -21.69 17.81 -16.76
N VAL A 108 -20.76 17.09 -16.13
CA VAL A 108 -19.57 16.57 -16.79
C VAL A 108 -19.96 15.54 -17.84
N LEU A 109 -20.84 14.59 -17.50
CA LEU A 109 -21.33 13.57 -18.43
C LEU A 109 -22.12 14.16 -19.61
N ALA A 110 -22.97 15.15 -19.37
CA ALA A 110 -23.70 15.84 -20.43
C ALA A 110 -22.74 16.53 -21.42
N GLU A 111 -21.68 17.15 -20.90
CA GLU A 111 -20.68 17.83 -21.72
C GLU A 111 -19.82 16.86 -22.52
N LEU A 112 -19.39 15.75 -21.90
CA LEU A 112 -18.65 14.67 -22.58
C LEU A 112 -19.45 14.07 -23.74
N ARG A 113 -20.76 13.83 -23.54
CA ARG A 113 -21.66 13.37 -24.61
C ARG A 113 -21.79 14.42 -25.72
N ARG A 114 -21.85 15.71 -25.38
CA ARG A 114 -21.94 16.81 -26.35
C ARG A 114 -20.72 16.87 -27.27
N ILE A 115 -19.52 16.58 -26.75
CA ILE A 115 -18.28 16.53 -27.54
C ILE A 115 -18.02 15.16 -28.19
N GLY A 116 -18.97 14.23 -28.11
CA GLY A 116 -18.91 12.93 -28.78
C GLY A 116 -18.08 11.88 -28.05
N VAL A 117 -17.72 12.10 -26.79
CA VAL A 117 -17.06 11.10 -25.95
C VAL A 117 -18.13 10.11 -25.45
N SER A 118 -17.90 8.82 -25.68
CA SER A 118 -18.75 7.76 -25.14
C SER A 118 -18.42 7.56 -23.66
N VAL A 119 -19.35 8.01 -22.79
CA VAL A 119 -19.34 7.81 -21.33
C VAL A 119 -20.62 7.13 -20.87
#